data_AF-A0A2D6XST4-F1
#
_entry.id   AF-A0A2D6XST4-F1
#
_cell.length_a   1.000
_cell.length_b   1.000
_cell.length_c   1.000
_cell.angle_alpha   90.00
_cell.angle_beta   90.00
_cell.angle_gamma   90.00
#
_symmetry.space_group_name_H-M   'P 1'
#
loop_
_entity.id
_entity.type
_entity.pdbx_description
1 polymer ?
#
loop_
_entity_poly.entity_id
_entity_poly.type
_entity_poly.pdbx_seq_one_letter_code
_entity_poly.pdbx_strand_id
1 'polypeptide(L)'
;MENHLLNCITQKKTNYVPIWFMRQAGRYLPEFREIRKKNPNFIKLCLNSNLINKITLQPIKRFGLDGVIIFSDILMIPYGLGQKIEFKKGYGPILGDINLNNIINIDPINFIQRLQPIYKGIKKVKNNLKEKSLIGFVGAPWTLLLYMLNKGSPKNNFDFSKINEDKYVIRKLLKKIEEIICLHADKQIEAGADI
;
A
#
# COMPACT_ATOMS: atom_id res chain seq x y z
N MET A 1 -3.09 29.05 1.76
CA MET A 1 -4.08 28.38 2.63
C MET A 1 -3.40 27.04 2.99
N GLU A 2 -3.50 26.59 4.25
CA GLU A 2 -2.44 25.78 4.91
C GLU A 2 -2.74 24.28 4.95
N ASN A 3 -1.69 23.45 4.82
CA ASN A 3 -1.79 22.00 4.96
C ASN A 3 -1.87 21.60 6.45
N HIS A 4 -3.08 21.61 7.00
CA HIS A 4 -3.32 21.44 8.44
C HIS A 4 -2.82 20.11 9.01
N LEU A 5 -2.97 18.99 8.29
CA LEU A 5 -2.52 17.68 8.79
C LEU A 5 -0.99 17.61 8.93
N LEU A 6 -0.25 18.00 7.89
CA LEU A 6 1.21 18.05 7.93
C LEU A 6 1.71 19.04 9.00
N ASN A 7 1.08 20.21 9.11
CA ASN A 7 1.42 21.19 10.14
C ASN A 7 1.24 20.61 11.55
N CYS A 8 0.12 19.91 11.80
CA CYS A 8 -0.14 19.28 13.09
C CYS A 8 0.93 18.23 13.45
N ILE A 9 1.28 17.33 12.52
CA ILE A 9 2.28 16.27 12.76
C ILE A 9 3.68 16.84 12.96
N THR A 10 4.00 17.96 12.30
CA THR A 10 5.26 18.68 12.45
C THR A 10 5.25 19.71 13.59
N GLN A 11 4.25 19.64 14.48
CA GLN A 11 4.11 20.49 15.67
C GLN A 11 4.02 21.99 15.38
N LYS A 12 3.56 22.35 14.18
CA LYS A 12 3.23 23.74 13.82
C LYS A 12 1.82 24.07 14.31
N LYS A 13 1.59 25.35 14.61
CA LYS A 13 0.27 25.84 15.04
C LYS A 13 -0.77 25.58 13.95
N THR A 14 -1.94 25.11 14.36
CA THR A 14 -3.10 24.89 13.49
C THR A 14 -4.35 25.50 14.13
N ASN A 15 -5.33 25.88 13.31
CA ASN A 15 -6.57 26.51 13.79
C ASN A 15 -7.59 25.50 14.32
N TYR A 16 -7.42 24.22 14.02
CA TYR A 16 -8.27 23.11 14.45
C TYR A 16 -7.50 21.78 14.35
N VAL A 17 -8.04 20.73 14.97
CA VAL A 17 -7.47 19.38 14.93
C VAL A 17 -7.82 18.71 13.60
N PRO A 18 -6.84 18.35 12.75
CA PRO A 18 -7.10 17.73 11.45
C PRO A 18 -7.55 16.26 11.60
N ILE A 19 -8.46 15.81 10.73
CA ILE A 19 -9.07 14.48 10.79
C ILE A 19 -8.97 13.76 9.44
N TRP A 20 -8.65 12.47 9.50
CA TRP A 20 -8.79 11.49 8.42
C TRP A 20 -9.08 10.11 9.02
N PHE A 21 -9.49 9.14 8.20
CA PHE A 21 -9.81 7.79 8.68
C PHE A 21 -9.04 6.71 7.93
N MET A 22 -8.52 5.72 8.65
CA MET A 22 -8.06 4.48 8.03
C MET A 22 -9.21 3.83 7.26
N ARG A 23 -8.91 3.32 6.05
CA ARG A 23 -9.89 2.71 5.12
C ARG A 23 -11.03 3.66 4.69
N GLN A 24 -10.80 4.98 4.71
CA GLN A 24 -11.76 5.97 4.22
C GLN A 24 -12.23 5.73 2.78
N ALA A 25 -11.35 5.26 1.88
CA ALA A 25 -11.77 4.82 0.54
C ALA A 25 -12.09 3.32 0.58
N GLY A 26 -13.36 2.96 0.76
CA GLY A 26 -13.73 1.57 1.00
C GLY A 26 -15.19 1.21 0.75
N ARG A 27 -15.52 -0.05 1.06
CA ARG A 27 -16.80 -0.72 0.73
C ARG A 27 -18.05 -0.07 1.32
N TYR A 28 -17.90 0.80 2.32
CA TYR A 28 -19.03 1.55 2.88
C TYR A 28 -19.53 2.64 1.91
N LEU A 29 -18.71 3.06 0.94
CA LEU A 29 -19.08 4.02 -0.10
C LEU A 29 -19.75 3.29 -1.29
N PRO A 30 -20.98 3.67 -1.68
CA PRO A 30 -21.64 3.16 -2.89
C PRO A 30 -20.77 3.31 -4.15
N GLU A 31 -20.17 4.48 -4.34
CA GLU A 31 -19.30 4.82 -5.47
C GLU A 31 -18.02 3.97 -5.52
N PHE A 32 -17.50 3.51 -4.38
CA PHE A 32 -16.43 2.52 -4.33
C PHE A 32 -16.91 1.15 -4.79
N ARG A 33 -18.08 0.71 -4.29
CA ARG A 33 -18.67 -0.60 -4.64
C ARG A 33 -18.93 -0.71 -6.14
N GLU A 34 -19.41 0.34 -6.78
CA GLU A 34 -19.63 0.37 -8.23
C GLU A 34 -18.33 0.20 -9.03
N ILE A 35 -17.25 0.89 -8.65
CA ILE A 35 -15.93 0.70 -9.27
C ILE A 35 -15.44 -0.72 -9.03
N ARG A 36 -15.55 -1.22 -7.79
CA ARG A 36 -15.08 -2.56 -7.41
C ARG A 36 -15.84 -3.67 -8.14
N LYS A 37 -17.15 -3.53 -8.37
CA LYS A 37 -17.98 -4.47 -9.14
C LYS A 37 -17.48 -4.62 -10.58
N LYS A 38 -17.08 -3.51 -11.21
CA LYS A 38 -16.53 -3.49 -12.59
C LYS A 38 -15.07 -3.94 -12.67
N ASN A 39 -14.35 -4.00 -11.55
CA ASN A 39 -12.93 -4.31 -11.51
C ASN A 39 -12.67 -5.43 -10.48
N PRO A 40 -13.00 -6.71 -10.78
CA PRO A 40 -12.93 -7.81 -9.82
C PRO A 40 -11.49 -8.20 -9.44
N ASN A 41 -10.52 -8.05 -10.35
CA ASN A 41 -9.11 -8.28 -10.04
C ASN A 41 -8.55 -7.10 -9.24
N PHE A 42 -8.23 -7.34 -7.96
CA PHE A 42 -7.79 -6.29 -7.05
C PHE A 42 -6.38 -5.77 -7.36
N ILE A 43 -5.45 -6.64 -7.76
CA ILE A 43 -4.10 -6.22 -8.17
C ILE A 43 -4.19 -5.28 -9.38
N LYS A 44 -4.97 -5.64 -10.42
CA LYS A 44 -5.19 -4.76 -11.58
C LYS A 44 -5.84 -3.43 -11.18
N LEU A 45 -6.71 -3.43 -10.17
CA LEU A 45 -7.31 -2.21 -9.63
C LEU A 45 -6.27 -1.31 -8.97
N CYS A 46 -5.38 -1.87 -8.14
CA CYS A 46 -4.25 -1.16 -7.51
C CYS A 46 -3.16 -0.74 -8.51
N LEU A 47 -3.12 -1.33 -9.71
CA LEU A 47 -2.21 -0.96 -10.80
C LEU A 47 -2.85 -0.04 -11.85
N ASN A 48 -4.07 0.45 -11.63
CA ASN A 48 -4.71 1.39 -12.53
C ASN A 48 -4.65 2.82 -11.98
N SER A 49 -3.69 3.61 -12.44
CA SER A 49 -3.47 4.99 -11.98
C SER A 49 -4.72 5.90 -12.01
N ASN A 50 -5.63 5.71 -12.97
CA ASN A 50 -6.87 6.48 -13.06
C ASN A 50 -7.87 6.07 -11.97
N LEU A 51 -7.99 4.77 -11.70
CA LEU A 51 -8.86 4.26 -10.65
C LEU A 51 -8.30 4.55 -9.26
N ILE A 52 -6.98 4.47 -9.06
CA ILE A 52 -6.31 4.93 -7.84
C ILE A 52 -6.71 6.38 -7.55
N ASN A 53 -6.54 7.28 -8.52
CA ASN A 53 -6.94 8.69 -8.38
C ASN A 53 -8.42 8.84 -8.02
N LYS A 54 -9.29 8.18 -8.80
CA LYS A 54 -10.74 8.29 -8.61
C LYS A 54 -11.18 7.79 -7.24
N ILE A 55 -10.68 6.64 -6.79
CA ILE A 55 -11.03 6.00 -5.52
C ILE A 55 -10.50 6.81 -4.35
N THR A 56 -9.21 7.18 -4.39
CA THR A 56 -8.54 7.92 -3.32
C THR A 56 -9.29 9.21 -3.00
N LEU A 57 -9.76 9.94 -4.01
CA LEU A 57 -10.47 11.21 -3.83
C LEU A 57 -11.97 11.08 -3.48
N GLN A 58 -12.55 9.88 -3.35
CA GLN A 58 -13.97 9.76 -2.97
C GLN A 58 -14.29 10.34 -1.59
N PRO A 59 -13.54 10.00 -0.52
CA PRO A 59 -13.90 10.42 0.83
C PRO A 59 -13.72 11.93 1.03
N ILE A 60 -12.71 12.51 0.37
CA ILE A 60 -12.43 13.94 0.46
C ILE A 60 -13.54 14.78 -0.15
N LYS A 61 -14.16 14.30 -1.23
CA LYS A 61 -15.31 14.96 -1.89
C LYS A 61 -16.57 14.88 -1.05
N ARG A 62 -16.72 13.80 -0.27
CA ARG A 62 -17.93 13.51 0.50
C ARG A 62 -17.92 14.14 1.89
N PHE A 63 -16.76 14.17 2.54
CA PHE A 63 -16.64 14.53 3.95
C PHE A 63 -15.70 15.71 4.21
N GLY A 64 -14.95 16.17 3.22
CA GLY A 64 -14.05 17.31 3.41
C GLY A 64 -12.86 17.04 4.35
N LEU A 65 -12.45 15.79 4.58
CA LEU A 65 -11.31 15.39 5.44
C LEU A 65 -10.01 16.14 5.13
N ASP A 66 -9.11 16.28 6.12
CA ASP A 66 -7.86 17.05 6.03
C ASP A 66 -6.70 16.30 5.35
N GLY A 67 -6.83 14.98 5.27
CA GLY A 67 -5.88 14.11 4.62
C GLY A 67 -6.55 13.02 3.81
N VAL A 68 -5.80 12.49 2.84
CA VAL A 68 -6.23 11.33 2.07
C VAL A 68 -5.12 10.30 1.98
N ILE A 69 -5.41 9.06 2.34
CA ILE A 69 -4.49 7.94 2.16
C ILE A 69 -4.64 7.34 0.77
N ILE A 70 -3.52 7.10 0.08
CA ILE A 70 -3.51 6.50 -1.25
C ILE A 70 -4.26 5.17 -1.26
N PHE A 71 -5.10 4.94 -2.27
CA PHE A 71 -5.68 3.63 -2.50
C PHE A 71 -4.62 2.67 -3.06
N SER A 72 -4.12 1.77 -2.22
CA SER A 72 -3.16 0.71 -2.55
C SER A 72 -3.35 -0.47 -1.59
N ASP A 73 -2.41 -1.43 -1.59
CA ASP A 73 -2.37 -2.54 -0.64
C ASP A 73 -0.92 -2.84 -0.23
N ILE A 74 -0.70 -3.24 1.04
CA ILE A 74 0.64 -3.59 1.53
C ILE A 74 1.26 -4.76 0.74
N LEU A 75 0.42 -5.64 0.18
CA LEU A 75 0.84 -6.80 -0.59
C LEU A 75 1.38 -6.43 -1.98
N MET A 76 1.33 -5.15 -2.37
CA MET A 76 2.02 -4.69 -3.58
C MET A 76 3.54 -4.86 -3.49
N ILE A 77 4.13 -4.88 -2.29
CA ILE A 77 5.57 -5.16 -2.10
C ILE A 77 5.91 -6.62 -2.48
N PRO A 78 5.30 -7.68 -1.88
CA PRO A 78 5.51 -9.05 -2.33
C PRO A 78 5.19 -9.27 -3.82
N TYR A 79 4.18 -8.58 -4.37
CA TYR A 79 3.86 -8.63 -5.80
C TYR A 79 5.00 -8.05 -6.65
N GLY A 80 5.53 -6.88 -6.24
CA GLY A 80 6.68 -6.24 -6.87
C GLY A 80 7.94 -7.11 -6.80
N LEU A 81 8.14 -7.82 -5.68
CA LEU A 81 9.20 -8.83 -5.47
C LEU A 81 9.01 -10.11 -6.31
N GLY A 82 7.89 -10.23 -7.04
CA GLY A 82 7.63 -11.34 -7.95
C GLY A 82 6.90 -12.53 -7.33
N GLN A 83 6.42 -12.43 -6.08
CA GLN A 83 5.52 -13.44 -5.52
C GLN A 83 4.15 -13.33 -6.18
N LYS A 84 3.55 -14.48 -6.54
CA LYS A 84 2.19 -14.52 -7.09
C LYS A 84 1.18 -14.11 -6.01
N ILE A 85 0.23 -13.24 -6.35
CA ILE A 85 -0.82 -12.78 -5.41
C ILE A 85 -2.17 -12.76 -6.11
N GLU A 86 -3.16 -13.34 -5.44
CA GLU A 86 -4.56 -13.32 -5.86
C GLU A 86 -5.46 -12.93 -4.69
N PHE A 87 -6.53 -12.20 -4.98
CA PHE A 87 -7.55 -11.86 -3.97
C PHE A 87 -8.82 -12.63 -4.28
N LYS A 88 -9.13 -13.64 -3.48
CA LYS A 88 -10.38 -14.40 -3.59
C LYS A 88 -11.49 -13.76 -2.75
N LYS A 89 -12.65 -13.55 -3.37
CA LYS A 89 -13.82 -12.98 -2.70
C LYS A 89 -14.21 -13.86 -1.51
N GLY A 90 -14.34 -13.27 -0.32
CA GLY A 90 -14.68 -13.98 0.92
C GLY A 90 -13.52 -14.64 1.66
N TYR A 91 -12.38 -14.89 0.98
CA TYR A 91 -11.22 -15.56 1.59
C TYR A 91 -10.05 -14.61 1.88
N GLY A 92 -9.94 -13.51 1.13
CA GLY A 92 -8.85 -12.55 1.27
C GLY A 92 -7.69 -12.83 0.30
N PRO A 93 -6.48 -12.36 0.61
CA PRO A 93 -5.31 -12.58 -0.24
C PRO A 93 -4.80 -14.01 -0.11
N ILE A 94 -4.36 -14.56 -1.24
CA ILE A 94 -3.66 -15.85 -1.37
C ILE A 94 -2.35 -15.56 -2.10
N LEU A 95 -1.24 -16.01 -1.54
CA LEU A 95 0.08 -15.80 -2.10
C LEU A 95 0.66 -17.15 -2.56
N GLY A 96 1.45 -17.14 -3.64
CA GLY A 96 2.16 -18.32 -4.12
C GLY A 96 3.41 -18.64 -3.30
N ASP A 97 4.15 -19.65 -3.73
CA ASP A 97 5.43 -20.02 -3.11
C ASP A 97 6.47 -18.89 -3.20
N ILE A 98 7.32 -18.84 -2.19
CA ILE A 98 8.48 -17.94 -2.15
C ILE A 98 9.59 -18.56 -2.98
N ASN A 99 9.96 -17.92 -4.09
CA ASN A 99 11.22 -18.20 -4.77
C ASN A 99 12.28 -17.27 -4.21
N LEU A 100 13.02 -17.74 -3.20
CA LEU A 100 13.97 -16.93 -2.44
C LEU A 100 15.05 -16.32 -3.33
N ASN A 101 15.62 -17.11 -4.25
CA ASN A 101 16.67 -16.63 -5.16
C ASN A 101 16.16 -15.50 -6.06
N ASN A 102 14.94 -15.63 -6.60
CA ASN A 102 14.34 -14.57 -7.41
C ASN A 102 14.06 -13.31 -6.59
N ILE A 103 13.52 -13.46 -5.38
CA ILE A 103 13.16 -12.32 -4.51
C ILE A 103 14.41 -11.56 -4.06
N ILE A 104 15.45 -12.25 -3.60
CA ILE A 104 16.67 -11.60 -3.11
C ILE A 104 17.39 -10.88 -4.25
N ASN A 105 17.46 -11.50 -5.43
CA ASN A 105 18.20 -10.97 -6.58
C ASN A 105 17.37 -10.03 -7.45
N ILE A 106 16.15 -9.65 -7.05
CA ILE A 106 15.36 -8.72 -7.86
C ILE A 106 16.07 -7.36 -7.96
N ASP A 107 16.24 -6.93 -9.20
CA ASP A 107 16.74 -5.60 -9.54
C ASP A 107 15.73 -4.53 -9.07
N PRO A 108 16.15 -3.52 -8.30
CA PRO A 108 15.33 -2.36 -7.94
C PRO A 108 14.57 -1.75 -9.12
N ILE A 109 15.17 -1.68 -10.32
CA ILE A 109 14.54 -1.13 -11.53
C ILE A 109 13.31 -1.97 -11.91
N ASN A 110 13.44 -3.29 -11.88
CA ASN A 110 12.34 -4.20 -12.20
C ASN A 110 11.20 -4.09 -11.17
N PHE A 111 11.53 -3.94 -9.88
CA PHE A 111 10.54 -3.69 -8.84
C PHE A 111 9.78 -2.37 -9.08
N ILE A 112 10.51 -1.29 -9.36
CA ILE A 112 9.93 0.04 -9.63
C ILE A 112 9.03 -0.02 -10.86
N GLN A 113 9.48 -0.64 -11.95
CA GLN A 113 8.70 -0.75 -13.19
C GLN A 113 7.36 -1.47 -12.97
N ARG A 114 7.34 -2.55 -12.18
CA ARG A 114 6.11 -3.28 -11.82
C ARG A 114 5.12 -2.40 -11.06
N LEU A 115 5.61 -1.54 -10.18
CA LEU A 115 4.79 -0.66 -9.33
C LEU A 115 4.64 0.77 -9.89
N GLN A 116 5.21 1.06 -11.05
CA GLN A 116 5.13 2.37 -11.71
C GLN A 116 3.71 2.94 -11.81
N PRO A 117 2.65 2.13 -12.05
CA PRO A 117 1.30 2.65 -12.05
C PRO A 117 0.81 3.22 -10.72
N ILE A 118 1.33 2.72 -9.58
CA ILE A 118 1.04 3.25 -8.23
C ILE A 118 1.62 4.65 -8.10
N TYR A 119 2.90 4.83 -8.44
CA TYR A 119 3.57 6.14 -8.38
C TYR A 119 2.90 7.16 -9.31
N LYS A 120 2.52 6.73 -10.52
CA LYS A 120 1.69 7.56 -11.42
C LYS A 120 0.33 7.90 -10.80
N GLY A 121 -0.27 6.98 -10.05
CA GLY A 121 -1.51 7.20 -9.31
C GLY A 121 -1.36 8.25 -8.22
N ILE A 122 -0.30 8.15 -7.39
CA ILE A 122 0.04 9.13 -6.34
C ILE A 122 0.21 10.52 -6.96
N LYS A 123 1.01 10.66 -8.02
CA LYS A 123 1.20 11.93 -8.72
C LYS A 123 -0.12 12.53 -9.22
N LYS A 124 -1.01 11.70 -9.77
CA LYS A 124 -2.35 12.14 -10.20
C LYS A 124 -3.22 12.58 -9.03
N VAL A 125 -3.20 11.85 -7.91
CA VAL A 125 -3.92 12.25 -6.70
C VAL A 125 -3.39 13.58 -6.24
N LYS A 126 -2.07 13.73 -6.07
CA LYS A 126 -1.45 14.97 -5.61
C LYS A 126 -1.82 16.17 -6.47
N ASN A 127 -1.80 16.03 -7.79
CA ASN A 127 -2.19 17.11 -8.72
C ASN A 127 -3.67 17.51 -8.61
N ASN A 128 -4.56 16.59 -8.20
CA ASN A 128 -5.99 16.85 -8.02
C ASN A 128 -6.36 17.15 -6.56
N LEU A 129 -5.39 17.00 -5.65
CA LEU A 129 -5.52 17.29 -4.24
C LEU A 129 -5.15 18.76 -4.07
N LYS A 130 -6.05 19.53 -3.46
CA LYS A 130 -5.77 20.93 -3.10
C LYS A 130 -4.78 20.96 -1.93
N GLU A 131 -5.01 21.79 -0.94
CA GLU A 131 -4.08 22.02 0.18
C GLU A 131 -4.18 20.96 1.29
N LYS A 132 -4.52 19.72 0.93
CA LYS A 132 -4.70 18.60 1.85
C LYS A 132 -3.54 17.65 1.72
N SER A 133 -3.20 16.94 2.79
CA SER A 133 -2.07 16.00 2.75
C SER A 133 -2.45 14.71 2.02
N LEU A 134 -1.53 14.21 1.19
CA LEU A 134 -1.56 12.87 0.63
C LEU A 134 -0.68 11.95 1.48
N ILE A 135 -1.30 10.95 2.10
CA ILE A 135 -0.64 9.95 2.93
C ILE A 135 -0.27 8.74 2.04
N GLY A 136 1.03 8.48 1.91
CA GLY A 136 1.56 7.22 1.41
C GLY A 136 1.52 6.15 2.50
N PHE A 137 1.75 4.89 2.14
CA PHE A 137 1.93 3.84 3.16
C PHE A 137 2.67 2.63 2.62
N VAL A 138 3.25 1.87 3.56
CA VAL A 138 3.94 0.60 3.32
C VAL A 138 3.59 -0.37 4.45
N GLY A 139 3.68 -1.67 4.19
CA GLY A 139 3.55 -2.68 5.24
C GLY A 139 4.84 -2.78 6.04
N ALA A 140 4.75 -3.02 7.35
CA ALA A 140 5.92 -3.26 8.18
C ALA A 140 6.62 -4.58 7.79
N PRO A 141 7.96 -4.70 7.92
CA PRO A 141 8.72 -5.88 7.47
C PRO A 141 8.17 -7.19 8.01
N TRP A 142 7.92 -7.24 9.32
CA TRP A 142 7.37 -8.42 10.00
C TRP A 142 6.00 -8.82 9.46
N THR A 143 5.11 -7.84 9.25
CA THR A 143 3.77 -8.11 8.72
C THR A 143 3.85 -8.71 7.33
N LEU A 144 4.66 -8.12 6.44
CA LEU A 144 4.84 -8.64 5.08
C LEU A 144 5.42 -10.05 5.10
N LEU A 145 6.46 -10.30 5.91
CA LEU A 145 7.04 -11.64 6.08
C LEU A 145 5.97 -12.67 6.45
N LEU A 146 5.11 -12.38 7.42
CA LEU A 146 4.04 -13.30 7.84
C LEU A 146 3.07 -13.60 6.69
N TYR A 147 2.65 -12.61 5.91
CA TYR A 147 1.81 -12.85 4.72
C TYR A 147 2.51 -13.73 3.68
N MET A 148 3.80 -13.45 3.42
CA MET A 148 4.60 -14.17 2.43
C MET A 148 4.76 -15.64 2.82
N LEU A 149 5.08 -15.94 4.08
CA LEU A 149 5.27 -17.29 4.62
C LEU A 149 3.95 -18.05 4.78
N ASN A 150 2.91 -17.36 5.26
CA ASN A 150 1.60 -17.97 5.48
C ASN A 150 0.82 -18.22 4.19
N LYS A 151 1.28 -17.63 3.07
CA LYS A 151 0.60 -17.70 1.77
C LYS A 151 -0.82 -17.12 1.79
N GLY A 152 -1.07 -16.19 2.70
CA GLY A 152 -2.36 -15.57 2.93
C GLY A 152 -2.39 -14.84 4.25
N SER A 153 -3.55 -14.31 4.64
CA SER A 153 -3.68 -13.59 5.91
C SER A 153 -3.28 -14.48 7.10
N PRO A 154 -2.27 -14.09 7.90
CA PRO A 154 -1.95 -14.78 9.15
C PRO A 154 -3.10 -14.51 10.11
N LYS A 155 -4.10 -15.41 10.12
CA LYS A 155 -5.14 -15.45 11.15
C LYS A 155 -4.50 -15.84 12.49
N ASN A 156 -5.30 -16.00 13.53
CA ASN A 156 -4.84 -16.28 14.90
C ASN A 156 -3.95 -17.55 15.07
N ASN A 157 -3.72 -18.35 14.02
CA ASN A 157 -3.04 -19.64 14.07
C ASN A 157 -1.82 -19.69 13.13
N PHE A 158 -1.05 -18.60 13.01
CA PHE A 158 0.20 -18.66 12.26
C PHE A 158 1.17 -19.64 12.95
N ASP A 159 1.71 -20.58 12.17
CA ASP A 159 2.69 -21.54 12.66
C ASP A 159 4.08 -20.89 12.73
N PHE A 160 4.48 -20.52 13.95
CA PHE A 160 5.77 -19.91 14.22
C PHE A 160 6.96 -20.87 14.01
N SER A 161 6.76 -22.19 13.88
CA SER A 161 7.85 -23.11 13.53
C SER A 161 8.51 -22.71 12.22
N LYS A 162 7.72 -22.25 11.23
CA LYS A 162 8.18 -21.81 9.91
C LYS A 162 9.22 -20.70 9.95
N ILE A 163 9.24 -19.91 11.02
CA ILE A 163 10.22 -18.85 11.22
C ILE A 163 11.51 -19.41 11.82
N ASN A 164 11.39 -20.44 12.67
CA ASN A 164 12.51 -21.06 13.36
C ASN A 164 13.21 -22.14 12.53
N GLU A 165 12.53 -22.73 11.55
CA GLU A 165 13.05 -23.79 10.68
C GLU A 165 14.28 -23.36 9.88
N ASP A 166 14.30 -22.14 9.33
CA ASP A 166 15.46 -21.62 8.60
C ASP A 166 15.68 -20.12 8.87
N LYS A 167 16.29 -19.84 10.03
CA LYS A 167 16.62 -18.47 10.47
C LYS A 167 17.50 -17.72 9.46
N TYR A 168 18.31 -18.42 8.68
CA TYR A 168 19.17 -17.80 7.67
C TYR A 168 18.35 -17.25 6.52
N VAL A 169 17.42 -18.05 5.98
CA VAL A 169 16.48 -17.65 4.93
C VAL A 169 15.57 -16.53 5.41
N ILE A 170 15.02 -16.63 6.62
CA ILE A 170 14.17 -15.58 7.20
C ILE A 170 14.92 -14.25 7.32
N ARG A 171 16.16 -14.27 7.82
CA ARG A 171 16.98 -13.06 7.96
C ARG A 171 17.26 -12.43 6.60
N LYS A 172 17.58 -13.22 5.58
CA LYS A 172 17.78 -12.72 4.21
C LYS A 172 16.50 -12.11 3.63
N LEU A 173 15.37 -12.76 3.84
CA LEU A 173 14.08 -12.27 3.33
C LEU A 173 13.67 -10.98 4.03
N LEU A 174 13.80 -10.89 5.35
CA LEU A 174 13.53 -9.66 6.11
C LEU A 174 14.40 -8.49 5.64
N LYS A 175 15.71 -8.71 5.50
CA LYS A 175 16.62 -7.67 5.00
C LYS A 175 16.19 -7.17 3.61
N LYS A 176 15.83 -8.09 2.70
CA LYS A 176 15.35 -7.70 1.37
C LYS A 176 14.01 -6.94 1.43
N ILE A 177 13.10 -7.34 2.31
CA ILE A 177 11.83 -6.63 2.51
C ILE A 177 12.08 -5.21 3.04
N GLU A 178 12.99 -5.03 4.01
CA GLU A 178 13.37 -3.72 4.54
C GLU A 178 13.94 -2.81 3.44
N GLU A 179 14.90 -3.29 2.65
CA GLU A 179 15.48 -2.56 1.52
C GLU A 179 14.39 -2.08 0.54
N ILE A 180 13.43 -2.95 0.22
CA ILE A 180 12.35 -2.66 -0.72
C ILE A 180 11.27 -1.77 -0.12
N ILE A 181 11.02 -1.84 1.19
CA ILE A 181 10.14 -0.90 1.89
C ILE A 181 10.69 0.52 1.77
N CYS A 182 11.98 0.72 2.06
CA CYS A 182 12.62 2.04 1.93
C CYS A 182 12.52 2.55 0.50
N LEU A 183 12.90 1.73 -0.48
CA LEU A 183 12.80 2.08 -1.90
C LEU A 183 11.36 2.44 -2.30
N HIS A 184 10.38 1.65 -1.87
CA HIS A 184 8.98 1.90 -2.21
C HIS A 184 8.48 3.20 -1.57
N ALA A 185 8.84 3.47 -0.31
CA ALA A 185 8.50 4.70 0.40
C ALA A 185 9.12 5.93 -0.28
N ASP A 186 10.41 5.89 -0.63
CA ASP A 186 11.10 6.97 -1.36
C ASP A 186 10.39 7.29 -2.68
N LYS A 187 9.99 6.25 -3.45
CA LYS A 187 9.24 6.44 -4.70
C LYS A 187 7.82 6.99 -4.48
N GLN A 188 7.19 6.74 -3.34
CA GLN A 188 5.91 7.39 -3.00
C GLN A 188 6.11 8.88 -2.68
N ILE A 189 7.19 9.23 -1.96
CA ILE A 189 7.56 10.61 -1.64
C ILE A 189 7.88 11.38 -2.93
N GLU A 190 8.75 10.84 -3.80
CA GLU A 190 9.07 11.41 -5.11
C GLU A 190 7.82 11.63 -5.98
N ALA A 191 6.82 10.77 -5.84
CA ALA A 191 5.55 10.87 -6.56
C ALA A 191 4.58 11.89 -5.97
N GLY A 192 4.83 12.40 -4.75
CA GLY A 192 4.07 13.48 -4.12
C GLY A 192 3.30 13.11 -2.86
N ALA A 193 3.63 12.01 -2.18
CA ALA A 193 3.17 11.76 -0.82
C ALA A 193 3.81 12.80 0.14
N ASP A 194 3.00 13.36 1.04
CA ASP A 194 3.43 14.35 2.04
C ASP A 194 3.79 13.69 3.39
N ILE A 195 3.16 12.54 3.67
CA ILE A 195 3.24 11.76 4.92
C ILE A 195 3.40 10.29 4.57
#